data_AF-A0A7G8YPS1-F1
#
_entry.id   AF-A0A7G8YPS1-F1
#
_cell.length_a   1.000
_cell.length_b   1.000
_cell.length_c   1.000
_cell.angle_alpha   90.00
_cell.angle_beta   90.00
_cell.angle_gamma   90.00
#
_symmetry.space_group_name_H-M   'P 1'
#
loop_
_entity.id
_entity.type
_entity.pdbx_description
1 polymer ?
#
loop_
_entity_poly.entity_id
_entity_poly.type
_entity_poly.pdbx_seq_one_letter_code
_entity_poly.pdbx_strand_id
1 'polypeptide(L)'
;MSKDNLSISNHYLEHVFTAENIIEYGRAAKDLAYYLRVLFLDGYDSIVIPSRGAVPLFRAAQHAWHYEIRNLQSSEDRFLSKIEMLGSPMHAVTMLPFSADPDEEKQTSKGIRTFWVKVLSALVRRDGRDPHLIFYQKIVEHLQKKELTSVLPRNLPSSKFIFIDTVISGRAVVEILDALEAEGLNECHLILLIDEGGKRIQGEYKRKIDALVASQRCTTIPLSNLWTEDRGPSVSGVWSTVYPQVLAKLQGRYSWSQDVYGAGSYYHKVSSSQVSPEKGIGSSQYNMPITILYGSVSSMISQVVGVLQTIESLLRYRKEFASGTEGENLPLVTSEEIESKHLSHLVRSLEWSLSILKEDLNELIKLSPLEQETTIALSRPRIEELFSDAKVTATSSHLVRVELPLNVVDDLFSDFDRAMRNLTHSALSDDWFLHKNDWGAESKKFIDKYKESKTPNSNECDGSSGKCSEAE
;
A
#
# COMPACT_ATOMS: atom_id res chain seq x y z
N MET A 1 22.70 -12.03 24.00
CA MET A 1 23.03 -11.47 22.67
C MET A 1 24.54 -11.30 22.58
N SER A 2 25.19 -11.76 21.51
CA SER A 2 26.58 -11.37 21.23
C SER A 2 26.59 -9.95 20.67
N LYS A 3 27.66 -9.19 20.92
CA LYS A 3 27.86 -7.84 20.36
C LYS A 3 27.94 -7.83 18.83
N ASP A 4 28.18 -8.99 18.21
CA ASP A 4 28.43 -9.13 16.79
C ASP A 4 27.16 -9.03 15.93
N ASN A 5 26.02 -9.55 16.39
CA ASN A 5 24.75 -9.43 15.66
C ASN A 5 24.23 -7.98 15.65
N LEU A 6 24.55 -7.23 16.71
CA LEU A 6 24.18 -5.81 16.86
C LEU A 6 24.95 -4.89 15.91
N SER A 7 26.24 -5.16 15.67
CA SER A 7 27.02 -4.35 14.73
C SER A 7 26.53 -4.53 13.29
N ILE A 8 26.08 -5.73 12.92
CA ILE A 8 25.54 -6.05 11.60
C ILE A 8 24.21 -5.34 11.34
N SER A 9 23.30 -5.32 12.33
CA SER A 9 22.01 -4.62 12.21
C SER A 9 22.19 -3.11 12.04
N ASN A 10 23.08 -2.49 12.83
CA ASN A 10 23.34 -1.05 12.72
C ASN A 10 24.01 -0.70 11.39
N HIS A 11 25.04 -1.44 10.99
CA HIS A 11 25.73 -1.22 9.72
C HIS A 11 24.79 -1.37 8.50
N TYR A 12 23.79 -2.24 8.58
CA TYR A 12 22.77 -2.37 7.56
C TYR A 12 21.82 -1.15 7.52
N LEU A 13 21.33 -0.69 8.67
CA LEU A 13 20.44 0.48 8.74
C LEU A 13 21.11 1.75 8.19
N GLU A 14 22.43 1.89 8.34
CA GLU A 14 23.19 3.02 7.79
C GLU A 14 23.34 3.00 6.27
N HIS A 15 23.39 1.83 5.64
CA HIS A 15 23.39 1.70 4.18
C HIS A 15 22.00 1.84 3.56
N VAL A 16 20.99 1.48 4.34
CA VAL A 16 19.61 1.59 3.95
C VAL A 16 19.21 3.04 4.05
N PHE A 17 19.13 3.62 5.24
CA PHE A 17 18.61 4.96 5.46
C PHE A 17 19.65 6.04 5.15
N THR A 18 19.78 6.35 3.86
CA THR A 18 20.56 7.49 3.34
C THR A 18 19.64 8.58 2.81
N ALA A 19 20.14 9.81 2.70
CA ALA A 19 19.38 10.91 2.14
C ALA A 19 18.97 10.62 0.69
N GLU A 20 19.85 9.99 -0.09
CA GLU A 20 19.59 9.61 -1.49
C GLU A 20 18.43 8.63 -1.60
N ASN A 21 18.43 7.56 -0.80
CA ASN A 21 17.36 6.56 -0.82
C ASN A 21 16.02 7.16 -0.35
N ILE A 22 16.04 8.01 0.69
CA ILE A 22 14.84 8.74 1.13
C ILE A 22 14.28 9.65 0.01
N ILE A 23 15.17 10.37 -0.70
CA ILE A 23 14.78 11.24 -1.82
C ILE A 23 14.17 10.42 -2.95
N GLU A 24 14.77 9.28 -3.27
CA GLU A 24 14.27 8.37 -4.30
C GLU A 24 12.87 7.82 -3.95
N TYR A 25 12.63 7.42 -2.71
CA TYR A 25 11.29 7.04 -2.24
C TYR A 25 10.28 8.17 -2.38
N GLY A 26 10.67 9.42 -2.07
CA GLY A 26 9.80 10.58 -2.25
C GLY A 26 9.46 10.83 -3.72
N ARG A 27 10.41 10.64 -4.64
CA ARG A 27 10.15 10.72 -6.10
C ARG A 27 9.21 9.61 -6.55
N ALA A 28 9.49 8.37 -6.18
CA ALA A 28 8.66 7.22 -6.51
C ALA A 28 7.22 7.35 -5.96
N ALA A 29 7.04 7.96 -4.79
CA ALA A 29 5.73 8.25 -4.23
C ALA A 29 4.94 9.28 -5.08
N LYS A 30 5.61 10.30 -5.62
CA LYS A 30 5.00 11.26 -6.55
C LYS A 30 4.60 10.59 -7.86
N ASP A 31 5.49 9.78 -8.44
CA ASP A 31 5.21 9.03 -9.67
C ASP A 31 4.01 8.10 -9.46
N LEU A 32 3.98 7.38 -8.34
CA LEU A 32 2.84 6.54 -7.97
C LEU A 32 1.55 7.35 -7.87
N ALA A 33 1.56 8.51 -7.19
CA ALA A 33 0.38 9.38 -7.10
C ALA A 33 -0.11 9.82 -8.48
N TYR A 34 0.80 10.20 -9.38
CA TYR A 34 0.49 10.56 -10.75
C TYR A 34 -0.17 9.41 -11.52
N TYR A 35 0.43 8.21 -11.50
CA TYR A 35 -0.13 7.06 -12.21
C TYR A 35 -1.50 6.63 -11.66
N LEU A 36 -1.70 6.69 -10.35
CA LEU A 36 -2.99 6.38 -9.74
C LEU A 36 -4.09 7.34 -10.23
N ARG A 37 -3.77 8.62 -10.41
CA ARG A 37 -4.68 9.62 -10.97
C ARG A 37 -4.98 9.35 -12.44
N VAL A 38 -3.97 9.05 -13.26
CA VAL A 38 -4.16 8.72 -14.68
C VAL A 38 -5.10 7.51 -14.83
N LEU A 39 -4.82 6.44 -14.10
CA LEU A 39 -5.64 5.22 -14.14
C LEU A 39 -7.06 5.46 -13.60
N PHE A 40 -7.21 6.31 -12.58
CA PHE A 40 -8.54 6.71 -12.12
C PHE A 40 -9.36 7.35 -13.25
N LEU A 41 -8.75 8.24 -14.03
CA LEU A 41 -9.41 8.87 -15.18
C LEU A 41 -9.77 7.84 -16.28
N ASP A 42 -8.97 6.77 -16.42
CA ASP A 42 -9.23 5.64 -17.33
C ASP A 42 -10.28 4.64 -16.79
N GLY A 43 -10.84 4.90 -15.61
CA GLY A 43 -11.95 4.16 -15.03
C GLY A 43 -11.55 3.05 -14.06
N TYR A 44 -10.29 3.02 -13.61
CA TYR A 44 -9.87 2.14 -12.52
C TYR A 44 -10.37 2.69 -11.17
N ASP A 45 -11.13 1.88 -10.44
CA ASP A 45 -11.93 2.36 -9.30
C ASP A 45 -11.50 1.82 -7.94
N SER A 46 -10.50 0.95 -7.92
CA SER A 46 -10.05 0.23 -6.74
C SER A 46 -8.58 -0.15 -6.82
N ILE A 47 -7.95 -0.32 -5.66
CA ILE A 47 -6.55 -0.73 -5.53
C ILE A 47 -6.49 -2.06 -4.78
N VAL A 48 -5.64 -2.95 -5.26
CA VAL A 48 -5.24 -4.18 -4.57
C VAL A 48 -3.75 -4.11 -4.25
N ILE A 49 -3.41 -4.29 -2.97
CA ILE A 49 -2.03 -4.31 -2.50
C ILE A 49 -1.71 -5.72 -1.96
N PRO A 50 -1.02 -6.57 -2.74
CA PRO A 50 -0.62 -7.92 -2.35
C PRO A 50 0.59 -8.00 -1.40
N SER A 51 1.45 -6.98 -1.42
CA SER A 51 2.70 -6.97 -0.67
C SER A 51 2.69 -5.88 0.40
N ARG A 52 3.13 -6.24 1.60
CA ARG A 52 3.39 -5.29 2.68
C ARG A 52 4.45 -4.25 2.32
N GLY A 53 5.39 -4.58 1.43
CA GLY A 53 6.48 -3.69 1.02
C GLY A 53 5.98 -2.47 0.22
N ALA A 54 4.84 -2.58 -0.45
CA ALA A 54 4.23 -1.48 -1.19
C ALA A 54 3.50 -0.46 -0.29
N VAL A 55 3.09 -0.86 0.92
CA VAL A 55 2.25 -0.04 1.80
C VAL A 55 2.88 1.31 2.17
N PRO A 56 4.17 1.41 2.57
CA PRO A 56 4.78 2.70 2.87
C PRO A 56 4.79 3.66 1.69
N LEU A 57 5.11 3.17 0.49
CA LEU A 57 5.14 4.00 -0.72
C LEU A 57 3.73 4.44 -1.14
N PHE A 58 2.75 3.54 -1.03
CA PHE A 58 1.35 3.88 -1.25
C PHE A 58 0.86 4.99 -0.31
N ARG A 59 1.17 4.90 1.00
CA ARG A 59 0.84 5.96 1.97
C ARG A 59 1.54 7.28 1.63
N ALA A 60 2.81 7.22 1.24
CA ALA A 60 3.54 8.40 0.79
C ALA A 60 2.91 9.03 -0.47
N ALA A 61 2.41 8.22 -1.41
CA ALA A 61 1.70 8.69 -2.59
C ALA A 61 0.37 9.40 -2.23
N GLN A 62 -0.37 8.89 -1.24
CA GLN A 62 -1.55 9.58 -0.71
C GLN A 62 -1.18 10.96 -0.15
N HIS A 63 -0.06 11.06 0.59
CA HIS A 63 0.43 12.34 1.07
C HIS A 63 0.88 13.27 -0.06
N ALA A 64 1.53 12.74 -1.10
CA ALA A 64 1.93 13.50 -2.28
C ALA A 64 0.75 14.16 -2.97
N TRP A 65 -0.33 13.41 -3.20
CA TRP A 65 -1.56 13.97 -3.79
C TRP A 65 -2.16 15.07 -2.89
N HIS A 66 -2.24 14.86 -1.57
CA HIS A 66 -2.71 15.89 -0.65
C HIS A 66 -1.86 17.17 -0.68
N TYR A 67 -0.53 17.05 -0.76
CA TYR A 67 0.37 18.19 -0.85
C TYR A 67 0.25 18.93 -2.17
N GLU A 68 0.11 18.21 -3.27
CA GLU A 68 -0.15 18.79 -4.59
C GLU A 68 -1.40 19.69 -4.54
N ILE A 69 -2.50 19.17 -3.98
CA ILE A 69 -3.75 19.93 -3.81
C ILE A 69 -3.51 21.21 -3.00
N ARG A 70 -2.76 21.16 -1.90
CA ARG A 70 -2.53 22.35 -1.06
C ARG A 70 -1.74 23.45 -1.77
N ASN A 71 -0.89 23.08 -2.72
CA ASN A 71 -0.03 24.01 -3.46
C ASN A 71 -0.67 24.58 -4.73
N LEU A 72 -1.89 24.14 -5.10
CA LEU A 72 -2.67 24.79 -6.15
C LEU A 72 -3.02 26.22 -5.74
N GLN A 73 -2.85 27.17 -6.65
CA GLN A 73 -3.04 28.61 -6.38
C GLN A 73 -4.53 28.95 -6.19
N SER A 74 -5.36 28.47 -7.12
CA SER A 74 -6.79 28.74 -7.15
C SER A 74 -7.56 27.93 -6.11
N SER A 75 -8.47 28.57 -5.38
CA SER A 75 -9.42 27.88 -4.51
C SER A 75 -10.34 26.93 -5.26
N GLU A 76 -10.65 27.25 -6.52
CA GLU A 76 -11.48 26.42 -7.42
C GLU A 76 -10.75 25.13 -7.79
N ASP A 77 -9.50 25.21 -8.24
CA ASP A 77 -8.68 24.04 -8.54
C ASP A 77 -8.48 23.17 -7.31
N ARG A 78 -8.23 23.80 -6.14
CA ARG A 78 -8.17 23.09 -4.85
C ARG A 78 -9.44 22.33 -4.54
N PHE A 79 -10.60 22.91 -4.82
CA PHE A 79 -11.89 22.25 -4.59
C PHE A 79 -12.08 21.08 -5.56
N LEU A 80 -11.87 21.28 -6.86
CA LEU A 80 -12.02 20.23 -7.87
C LEU A 80 -11.07 19.05 -7.62
N SER A 81 -9.79 19.31 -7.31
CA SER A 81 -8.84 18.24 -7.01
C SER A 81 -9.15 17.51 -5.69
N LYS A 82 -9.80 18.17 -4.71
CA LYS A 82 -10.31 17.46 -3.51
C LYS A 82 -11.44 16.51 -3.86
N ILE A 83 -12.39 16.95 -4.69
CA ILE A 83 -13.49 16.09 -5.15
C ILE A 83 -12.94 14.88 -5.93
N GLU A 84 -12.00 15.13 -6.84
CA GLU A 84 -11.30 14.07 -7.58
C GLU A 84 -10.63 13.06 -6.64
N MET A 85 -9.89 13.55 -5.63
CA MET A 85 -9.22 12.70 -4.67
C MET A 85 -10.21 11.87 -3.83
N LEU A 86 -11.31 12.46 -3.39
CA LEU A 86 -12.36 11.75 -2.64
C LEU A 86 -13.02 10.64 -3.46
N GLY A 87 -13.15 10.83 -4.78
CA GLY A 87 -13.65 9.82 -5.71
C GLY A 87 -12.62 8.78 -6.16
N SER A 88 -11.35 8.99 -5.82
CA SER A 88 -10.23 8.20 -6.32
C SER A 88 -10.17 6.78 -5.73
N PRO A 89 -9.46 5.84 -6.39
CA PRO A 89 -9.30 4.48 -5.89
C PRO A 89 -8.47 4.41 -4.59
N MET A 90 -7.84 5.51 -4.15
CA MET A 90 -7.10 5.57 -2.88
C MET A 90 -7.98 5.33 -1.64
N HIS A 91 -9.30 5.42 -1.78
CA HIS A 91 -10.27 5.12 -0.71
C HIS A 91 -10.89 3.71 -0.83
N ALA A 92 -10.57 2.97 -1.89
CA ALA A 92 -11.08 1.63 -2.18
C ALA A 92 -9.91 0.62 -2.24
N VAL A 93 -9.14 0.55 -1.15
CA VAL A 93 -7.92 -0.26 -1.05
C VAL A 93 -8.22 -1.60 -0.40
N THR A 94 -7.91 -2.68 -1.10
CA THR A 94 -8.00 -4.05 -0.59
C THR A 94 -6.60 -4.61 -0.38
N MET A 95 -6.25 -4.95 0.86
CA MET A 95 -4.96 -5.56 1.20
C MET A 95 -5.16 -7.05 1.46
N LEU A 96 -4.44 -7.90 0.72
CA LEU A 96 -4.52 -9.36 0.85
C LEU A 96 -3.09 -9.93 0.96
N PRO A 97 -2.83 -10.93 1.81
CA PRO A 97 -1.47 -11.37 2.11
C PRO A 97 -0.92 -12.42 1.14
N PHE A 98 -0.61 -11.99 -0.08
CA PHE A 98 0.01 -12.83 -1.12
C PHE A 98 1.47 -13.23 -0.82
N SER A 99 2.13 -12.49 0.07
CA SER A 99 3.57 -12.57 0.34
C SER A 99 3.94 -13.42 1.56
N ALA A 100 3.22 -14.51 1.82
CA ALA A 100 3.60 -15.47 2.86
C ALA A 100 4.64 -16.46 2.32
N ASP A 101 5.62 -16.84 3.15
CA ASP A 101 6.65 -17.81 2.77
C ASP A 101 6.27 -19.25 3.17
N PRO A 102 6.54 -20.23 2.29
CA PRO A 102 6.37 -21.65 2.63
C PRO A 102 7.35 -22.04 3.74
N ASP A 103 6.89 -22.87 4.68
CA ASP A 103 7.68 -23.40 5.81
C ASP A 103 8.08 -24.85 5.62
N GLU A 104 7.19 -25.60 4.97
CA GLU A 104 7.30 -27.03 4.78
C GLU A 104 7.60 -27.36 3.33
N GLU A 105 8.30 -28.47 3.11
CA GLU A 105 8.70 -28.95 1.79
C GLU A 105 7.52 -29.12 0.81
N LYS A 106 6.31 -29.36 1.32
CA LYS A 106 5.08 -29.51 0.52
C LYS A 106 4.40 -28.18 0.17
N GLN A 107 4.72 -27.10 0.88
CA GLN A 107 4.11 -25.79 0.65
C GLN A 107 4.78 -25.11 -0.54
N THR A 108 3.98 -24.60 -1.47
CA THR A 108 4.50 -23.85 -2.61
C THR A 108 4.04 -22.39 -2.56
N SER A 109 4.95 -21.46 -2.85
CA SER A 109 4.60 -20.03 -2.94
C SER A 109 3.55 -19.75 -4.02
N LYS A 110 3.49 -20.59 -5.07
CA LYS A 110 2.44 -20.57 -6.09
C LYS A 110 1.06 -20.90 -5.51
N GLY A 111 0.94 -21.92 -4.65
CA GLY A 111 -0.32 -22.26 -4.00
C GLY A 111 -0.85 -21.14 -3.10
N ILE A 112 0.05 -20.51 -2.31
CA ILE A 112 -0.27 -19.32 -1.49
C ILE A 112 -0.89 -18.22 -2.35
N ARG A 113 -0.22 -17.87 -3.45
CA ARG A 113 -0.67 -16.81 -4.38
C ARG A 113 -1.98 -17.18 -5.06
N THR A 114 -2.15 -18.44 -5.46
CA THR A 114 -3.38 -18.94 -6.09
C THR A 114 -4.57 -18.82 -5.14
N PHE A 115 -4.42 -19.19 -3.87
CA PHE A 115 -5.47 -19.01 -2.86
C PHE A 115 -5.92 -17.54 -2.77
N TRP A 116 -4.98 -16.60 -2.67
CA TRP A 116 -5.32 -15.18 -2.56
C TRP A 116 -5.91 -14.60 -3.84
N VAL A 117 -5.50 -15.08 -5.02
CA VAL A 117 -6.18 -14.76 -6.27
C VAL A 117 -7.63 -15.27 -6.26
N LYS A 118 -7.91 -16.47 -5.73
CA LYS A 118 -9.29 -16.98 -5.62
C LYS A 118 -10.15 -16.09 -4.71
N VAL A 119 -9.60 -15.67 -3.55
CA VAL A 119 -10.27 -14.70 -2.67
C VAL A 119 -10.53 -13.39 -3.41
N LEU A 120 -9.53 -12.83 -4.09
CA LEU A 120 -9.68 -11.60 -4.87
C LEU A 120 -10.73 -11.75 -5.98
N SER A 121 -10.72 -12.88 -6.69
CA SER A 121 -11.67 -13.22 -7.75
C SER A 121 -13.10 -13.25 -7.23
N ALA A 122 -13.33 -13.86 -6.07
CA ALA A 122 -14.62 -13.84 -5.39
C ALA A 122 -15.06 -12.42 -5.00
N LEU A 123 -14.14 -11.57 -4.52
CA LEU A 123 -14.44 -10.16 -4.22
C LEU A 123 -14.81 -9.37 -5.48
N VAL A 124 -14.05 -9.53 -6.58
CA VAL A 124 -14.30 -8.86 -7.87
C VAL A 124 -15.65 -9.26 -8.45
N ARG A 125 -15.96 -10.55 -8.42
CA ARG A 125 -17.25 -11.10 -8.90
C ARG A 125 -18.39 -10.87 -7.92
N ARG A 126 -18.10 -10.35 -6.72
CA ARG A 126 -19.04 -10.23 -5.59
C ARG A 126 -19.70 -11.57 -5.23
N ASP A 127 -18.97 -12.67 -5.40
CA ASP A 127 -19.44 -14.01 -5.06
C ASP A 127 -19.16 -14.31 -3.58
N GLY A 128 -20.03 -13.80 -2.71
CA GLY A 128 -19.95 -14.06 -1.27
C GLY A 128 -20.16 -15.53 -0.87
N ARG A 129 -20.47 -16.42 -1.81
CA ARG A 129 -20.63 -17.86 -1.57
C ARG A 129 -19.37 -18.66 -1.92
N ASP A 130 -18.34 -18.03 -2.46
CA ASP A 130 -17.10 -18.70 -2.79
C ASP A 130 -16.44 -19.26 -1.50
N PRO A 131 -16.03 -20.54 -1.49
CA PRO A 131 -15.46 -21.17 -0.31
C PRO A 131 -14.16 -20.50 0.19
N HIS A 132 -13.36 -19.93 -0.70
CA HIS A 132 -12.12 -19.23 -0.34
C HIS A 132 -12.45 -17.92 0.40
N LEU A 133 -13.47 -17.19 -0.07
CA LEU A 133 -13.91 -15.95 0.56
C LEU A 133 -14.60 -16.20 1.90
N ILE A 134 -15.47 -17.22 2.00
CA ILE A 134 -16.06 -17.62 3.28
C ILE A 134 -14.95 -18.03 4.26
N PHE A 135 -13.96 -18.82 3.82
CA PHE A 135 -12.87 -19.22 4.69
C PHE A 135 -12.03 -18.01 5.16
N TYR A 136 -11.75 -17.07 4.25
CA TYR A 136 -11.10 -15.80 4.61
C TYR A 136 -11.91 -15.00 5.64
N GLN A 137 -13.23 -14.90 5.47
CA GLN A 137 -14.12 -14.30 6.46
C GLN A 137 -13.95 -14.96 7.83
N LYS A 138 -13.90 -16.30 7.90
CA LYS A 138 -13.71 -17.03 9.16
C LYS A 138 -12.34 -16.81 9.79
N ILE A 139 -11.29 -16.67 8.99
CA ILE A 139 -9.98 -16.23 9.51
C ILE A 139 -10.10 -14.83 10.16
N VAL A 140 -10.75 -13.87 9.50
CA VAL A 140 -10.91 -12.50 10.02
C VAL A 140 -11.74 -12.50 11.32
N GLU A 141 -12.89 -13.16 11.32
CA GLU A 141 -13.83 -13.19 12.45
C GLU A 141 -13.25 -13.95 13.65
N HIS A 142 -12.75 -15.16 13.44
CA HIS A 142 -12.32 -16.01 14.56
C HIS A 142 -10.90 -15.72 15.03
N LEU A 143 -9.99 -15.40 14.09
CA LEU A 143 -8.56 -15.30 14.39
C LEU A 143 -8.10 -13.86 14.59
N GLN A 144 -8.67 -12.89 13.88
CA GLN A 144 -8.38 -11.46 14.12
C GLN A 144 -9.36 -10.79 15.10
N LYS A 145 -10.46 -11.46 15.46
CA LYS A 145 -11.56 -10.89 16.27
C LYS A 145 -12.10 -9.59 15.68
N LYS A 146 -12.34 -9.59 14.37
CA LYS A 146 -12.80 -8.43 13.59
C LYS A 146 -13.95 -8.79 12.67
N GLU A 147 -14.72 -7.80 12.28
CA GLU A 147 -15.70 -7.94 11.20
C GLU A 147 -15.02 -7.78 9.84
N LEU A 148 -15.57 -8.45 8.82
CA LEU A 148 -15.04 -8.35 7.46
C LEU A 148 -15.10 -6.91 6.91
N THR A 149 -16.13 -6.14 7.30
CA THR A 149 -16.33 -4.71 6.99
C THR A 149 -15.21 -3.82 7.54
N SER A 150 -14.49 -4.26 8.57
CA SER A 150 -13.38 -3.51 9.17
C SER A 150 -12.04 -3.71 8.45
N VAL A 151 -11.95 -4.72 7.58
CA VAL A 151 -10.72 -5.08 6.84
C VAL A 151 -10.85 -4.90 5.34
N LEU A 152 -12.08 -4.96 4.80
CA LEU A 152 -12.38 -4.72 3.40
C LEU A 152 -13.05 -3.35 3.19
N PRO A 153 -12.72 -2.64 2.10
CA PRO A 153 -13.36 -1.37 1.79
C PRO A 153 -14.84 -1.60 1.43
N ARG A 154 -15.65 -0.56 1.62
CA ARG A 154 -17.05 -0.53 1.15
C ARG A 154 -17.14 -0.79 -0.36
N ASN A 155 -16.28 -0.08 -1.11
CA ASN A 155 -16.11 -0.28 -2.53
C ASN A 155 -15.14 -1.43 -2.76
N LEU A 156 -15.68 -2.64 -2.86
CA LEU A 156 -14.91 -3.82 -3.26
C LEU A 156 -14.32 -3.66 -4.67
N PRO A 157 -13.19 -4.33 -4.97
CA PRO A 157 -12.57 -4.28 -6.29
C PRO A 157 -13.54 -4.65 -7.42
N SER A 158 -13.41 -4.00 -8.57
CA SER A 158 -14.14 -4.35 -9.80
C SER A 158 -13.26 -5.18 -10.76
N SER A 159 -13.67 -5.44 -12.01
CA SER A 159 -12.77 -6.07 -12.99
C SER A 159 -11.58 -5.19 -13.35
N LYS A 160 -11.76 -3.86 -13.24
CA LYS A 160 -10.73 -2.83 -13.50
C LYS A 160 -10.18 -2.28 -12.19
N PHE A 161 -9.23 -3.01 -11.62
CA PHE A 161 -8.49 -2.59 -10.43
C PHE A 161 -7.01 -2.35 -10.74
N ILE A 162 -6.38 -1.54 -9.90
CA ILE A 162 -4.93 -1.28 -9.92
C ILE A 162 -4.26 -2.25 -8.95
N PHE A 163 -3.24 -2.96 -9.41
CA PHE A 163 -2.49 -3.92 -8.61
C PHE A 163 -1.08 -3.38 -8.32
N ILE A 164 -0.77 -3.05 -7.07
CA ILE A 164 0.49 -2.38 -6.69
C ILE A 164 1.39 -3.35 -5.94
N ASP A 165 2.46 -3.83 -6.57
CA ASP A 165 3.33 -4.86 -5.99
C ASP A 165 4.80 -4.47 -5.99
N THR A 166 5.56 -5.09 -5.09
CA THR A 166 7.00 -4.99 -5.00
C THR A 166 7.67 -6.12 -5.79
N VAL A 167 8.76 -5.81 -6.49
CA VAL A 167 9.41 -6.77 -7.38
C VAL A 167 10.92 -6.80 -7.15
N ILE A 168 11.39 -7.92 -6.59
CA ILE A 168 12.82 -8.23 -6.47
C ILE A 168 13.26 -9.19 -7.58
N SER A 169 12.82 -10.44 -7.54
CA SER A 169 13.23 -11.48 -8.51
C SER A 169 12.30 -11.60 -9.73
N GLY A 170 11.10 -11.02 -9.66
CA GLY A 170 10.04 -11.19 -10.66
C GLY A 170 9.17 -12.43 -10.48
N ARG A 171 9.60 -13.43 -9.69
CA ARG A 171 8.87 -14.69 -9.54
C ARG A 171 7.48 -14.51 -8.95
N ALA A 172 7.38 -13.74 -7.87
CA ALA A 172 6.13 -13.58 -7.12
C ALA A 172 5.03 -12.96 -7.98
N VAL A 173 5.33 -11.81 -8.59
CA VAL A 173 4.38 -11.11 -9.46
C VAL A 173 3.98 -11.96 -10.67
N VAL A 174 4.89 -12.74 -11.26
CA VAL A 174 4.54 -13.61 -12.40
C VAL A 174 3.64 -14.76 -11.99
N GLU A 175 3.90 -15.41 -10.86
CA GLU A 175 2.99 -16.45 -10.35
C GLU A 175 1.60 -15.90 -10.00
N ILE A 176 1.53 -14.67 -9.48
CA ILE A 176 0.25 -13.98 -9.26
C ILE A 176 -0.44 -13.69 -10.59
N LEU A 177 0.28 -13.15 -11.57
CA LEU A 177 -0.24 -12.87 -12.91
C LEU A 177 -0.80 -14.11 -13.58
N ASP A 178 -0.08 -15.23 -13.55
CA ASP A 178 -0.55 -16.52 -14.07
C ASP A 178 -1.88 -16.93 -13.40
N ALA A 179 -1.98 -16.75 -12.09
CA ALA A 179 -3.20 -17.07 -11.34
C ALA A 179 -4.34 -16.10 -11.67
N LEU A 180 -4.07 -14.80 -11.80
CA LEU A 180 -5.06 -13.79 -12.22
C LEU A 180 -5.61 -14.12 -13.62
N GLU A 181 -4.72 -14.47 -14.55
CA GLU A 181 -5.08 -14.90 -15.90
C GLU A 181 -5.97 -16.15 -15.89
N ALA A 182 -5.64 -17.14 -15.05
CA ALA A 182 -6.45 -18.34 -14.86
C ALA A 182 -7.85 -18.05 -14.28
N GLU A 183 -7.98 -16.99 -13.48
CA GLU A 183 -9.27 -16.48 -12.98
C GLU A 183 -9.97 -15.48 -13.92
N GLY A 184 -9.41 -15.20 -15.10
CA GLY A 184 -9.97 -14.24 -16.04
C GLY A 184 -9.91 -12.79 -15.57
N LEU A 185 -9.06 -12.46 -14.60
CA LEU A 185 -8.85 -11.10 -14.08
C LEU A 185 -7.83 -10.31 -14.93
N ASN A 186 -8.07 -10.27 -16.24
CA ASN A 186 -7.12 -9.73 -17.23
C ASN A 186 -7.23 -8.22 -17.46
N GLU A 187 -8.21 -7.55 -16.87
CA GLU A 187 -8.42 -6.10 -17.06
C GLU A 187 -7.70 -5.24 -16.03
N CYS A 188 -7.00 -5.86 -15.07
CA CYS A 188 -6.20 -5.14 -14.08
C CYS A 188 -4.97 -4.46 -14.71
N HIS A 189 -4.58 -3.33 -14.10
CA HIS A 189 -3.34 -2.63 -14.43
C HIS A 189 -2.33 -2.82 -13.31
N LEU A 190 -1.10 -3.19 -13.65
CA LEU A 190 -0.04 -3.39 -12.67
C LEU A 190 0.80 -2.12 -12.49
N ILE A 191 1.10 -1.79 -11.25
CA ILE A 191 2.16 -0.84 -10.91
C ILE A 191 3.22 -1.61 -10.11
N LEU A 192 4.41 -1.75 -10.68
CA LEU A 192 5.49 -2.57 -10.12
C LEU A 192 6.60 -1.67 -9.57
N LEU A 193 6.85 -1.79 -8.27
CA LEU A 193 7.95 -1.13 -7.58
C LEU A 193 9.18 -2.03 -7.69
N ILE A 194 10.11 -1.68 -8.58
CA ILE A 194 11.21 -2.57 -8.98
C ILE A 194 12.47 -2.27 -8.18
N ASP A 195 12.95 -3.26 -7.43
CA ASP A 195 14.20 -3.20 -6.67
C ASP A 195 15.45 -3.20 -7.57
N GLU A 196 16.49 -2.49 -7.15
CA GLU A 196 17.78 -2.30 -7.85
C GLU A 196 17.66 -2.00 -9.35
N GLY A 197 16.62 -1.26 -9.76
CA GLY A 197 16.32 -0.98 -11.17
C GLY A 197 16.11 -2.24 -12.04
N GLY A 198 15.78 -3.37 -11.41
CA GLY A 198 15.44 -4.62 -12.09
C GLY A 198 16.63 -5.51 -12.40
N LYS A 199 17.81 -5.23 -11.83
CA LYS A 199 19.04 -6.04 -12.00
C LYS A 199 18.88 -7.48 -11.52
N ARG A 200 18.04 -7.71 -10.50
CA ARG A 200 17.81 -9.03 -9.89
C ARG A 200 16.64 -9.81 -10.51
N ILE A 201 15.90 -9.22 -11.45
CA ILE A 201 14.78 -9.89 -12.10
C ILE A 201 15.33 -10.98 -13.03
N GLN A 202 14.87 -12.21 -12.83
CA GLN A 202 15.30 -13.34 -13.66
C GLN A 202 14.76 -13.24 -15.08
N GLY A 203 15.51 -13.75 -16.06
CA GLY A 203 15.23 -13.51 -17.49
C GLY A 203 13.89 -14.04 -17.99
N GLU A 204 13.33 -15.10 -17.41
CA GLU A 204 11.98 -15.55 -17.76
C GLU A 204 10.89 -14.59 -17.26
N TYR A 205 10.99 -14.11 -16.03
CA TYR A 205 10.03 -13.18 -15.45
C TYR A 205 10.12 -11.80 -16.07
N LYS A 206 11.36 -11.33 -16.36
CA LYS A 206 11.60 -10.06 -17.04
C LYS A 206 10.88 -9.99 -18.38
N ARG A 207 10.97 -11.05 -19.20
CA ARG A 207 10.26 -11.12 -20.50
C ARG A 207 8.74 -10.98 -20.34
N LYS A 208 8.13 -11.60 -19.33
CA LYS A 208 6.68 -11.46 -19.08
C LYS A 208 6.32 -10.04 -18.64
N ILE A 209 7.12 -9.45 -17.75
CA ILE A 209 6.92 -8.05 -17.30
C ILE A 209 7.07 -7.07 -18.47
N ASP A 210 8.12 -7.21 -19.28
CA ASP A 210 8.37 -6.33 -20.44
C ASP A 210 7.23 -6.42 -21.47
N ALA A 211 6.64 -7.62 -21.67
CA ALA A 211 5.47 -7.79 -22.54
C ALA A 211 4.21 -7.07 -22.00
N LEU A 212 4.02 -7.06 -20.67
CA LEU A 212 2.93 -6.32 -20.04
C LEU A 212 3.13 -4.80 -20.12
N VAL A 213 4.38 -4.33 -19.99
CA VAL A 213 4.73 -2.92 -20.19
C VAL A 213 4.47 -2.50 -21.64
N ALA A 214 4.92 -3.30 -22.61
CA ALA A 214 4.71 -3.03 -24.04
C ALA A 214 3.22 -3.00 -24.45
N SER A 215 2.38 -3.75 -23.75
CA SER A 215 0.92 -3.76 -23.96
C SER A 215 0.16 -2.73 -23.09
N GLN A 216 0.88 -1.83 -22.41
CA GLN A 216 0.32 -0.79 -21.54
C GLN A 216 -0.55 -1.33 -20.38
N ARG A 217 -0.34 -2.58 -19.98
CA ARG A 217 -0.99 -3.21 -18.81
C ARG A 217 -0.15 -3.13 -17.53
N CYS A 218 1.06 -2.58 -17.63
CA CYS A 218 2.00 -2.47 -16.53
C CYS A 218 2.78 -1.17 -16.60
N THR A 219 2.90 -0.51 -15.46
CA THR A 219 3.78 0.64 -15.20
C THR A 219 4.85 0.22 -14.21
N THR A 220 6.11 0.54 -14.49
CA THR A 220 7.23 0.23 -13.59
C THR A 220 7.76 1.51 -12.95
N ILE A 221 8.07 1.43 -11.66
CA ILE A 221 8.73 2.49 -10.89
C ILE A 221 10.02 1.89 -10.35
N PRO A 222 11.18 2.15 -10.99
CA PRO A 222 12.45 1.63 -10.53
C PRO A 222 12.92 2.36 -9.28
N LEU A 223 13.46 1.59 -8.33
CA LEU A 223 14.10 2.05 -7.11
C LEU A 223 15.51 1.47 -7.05
N SER A 224 16.44 2.21 -6.46
CA SER A 224 17.82 1.77 -6.26
C SER A 224 17.90 0.76 -5.11
N ASN A 225 17.03 0.89 -4.10
CA ASN A 225 16.95 -0.02 -2.97
C ASN A 225 15.52 -0.10 -2.41
N LEU A 226 14.85 -1.22 -2.61
CA LEU A 226 13.54 -1.51 -2.04
C LEU A 226 13.68 -2.06 -0.60
N TRP A 227 14.05 -1.19 0.33
CA TRP A 227 14.24 -1.55 1.73
C TRP A 227 12.97 -1.97 2.50
N THR A 228 11.77 -1.84 1.91
CA THR A 228 10.50 -2.14 2.59
C THR A 228 10.15 -3.61 2.49
N GLU A 229 10.76 -4.33 1.55
CA GLU A 229 10.52 -5.73 1.27
C GLU A 229 11.39 -6.63 2.17
N ASP A 230 10.80 -7.73 2.64
CA ASP A 230 11.43 -8.69 3.57
C ASP A 230 11.95 -8.13 4.89
N ARG A 231 11.68 -6.85 5.17
CA ARG A 231 11.97 -6.22 6.45
C ARG A 231 10.80 -6.32 7.40
N GLY A 232 11.16 -6.34 8.67
CA GLY A 232 10.21 -6.48 9.73
C GLY A 232 9.19 -5.35 9.78
N PRO A 233 8.20 -5.49 10.67
CA PRO A 233 7.05 -4.61 10.76
C PRO A 233 7.40 -3.15 11.10
N SER A 234 8.66 -2.84 11.36
CA SER A 234 9.17 -1.51 11.64
C SER A 234 9.25 -0.57 10.45
N VAL A 235 9.41 -1.11 9.25
CA VAL A 235 9.56 -0.33 8.01
C VAL A 235 8.23 -0.30 7.26
N SER A 236 7.55 -1.45 7.22
CA SER A 236 6.25 -1.59 6.54
C SER A 236 5.06 -1.17 7.41
N GLY A 237 5.19 -1.20 8.74
CA GLY A 237 4.07 -1.08 9.67
C GLY A 237 3.14 -2.30 9.69
N VAL A 238 3.53 -3.41 9.06
CA VAL A 238 2.71 -4.61 8.85
C VAL A 238 3.53 -5.88 9.05
N TRP A 239 3.03 -6.83 9.86
CA TRP A 239 3.48 -8.23 9.79
C TRP A 239 2.41 -9.13 9.19
N SER A 240 2.87 -10.23 8.60
CA SER A 240 2.02 -11.33 8.17
C SER A 240 1.88 -12.34 9.31
N THR A 241 0.68 -12.84 9.55
CA THR A 241 0.42 -13.91 10.51
C THR A 241 -0.15 -15.12 9.78
N VAL A 242 0.44 -16.29 9.96
CA VAL A 242 -0.05 -17.55 9.40
C VAL A 242 -0.42 -18.53 10.52
N TYR A 243 -1.38 -19.41 10.23
CA TYR A 243 -1.96 -20.35 11.19
C TYR A 243 -1.82 -21.80 10.69
N PRO A 244 -0.62 -22.41 10.77
CA PRO A 244 -0.33 -23.69 10.12
C PRO A 244 -1.33 -24.81 10.43
N GLN A 245 -1.77 -24.94 11.69
CA GLN A 245 -2.73 -25.99 12.08
C GLN A 245 -4.10 -25.82 11.41
N VAL A 246 -4.53 -24.58 11.18
CA VAL A 246 -5.82 -24.28 10.55
C VAL A 246 -5.75 -24.68 9.08
N LEU A 247 -4.63 -24.38 8.41
CA LEU A 247 -4.40 -24.72 7.01
C LEU A 247 -4.33 -26.23 6.80
N ALA A 248 -3.55 -26.93 7.62
CA ALA A 248 -3.44 -28.39 7.57
C ALA A 248 -4.81 -29.06 7.78
N LYS A 249 -5.64 -28.53 8.69
CA LYS A 249 -6.99 -29.05 8.93
C LYS A 249 -7.95 -28.75 7.78
N LEU A 250 -7.82 -27.60 7.10
CA LEU A 250 -8.60 -27.28 5.90
C LEU A 250 -8.29 -28.30 4.79
N GLN A 251 -7.00 -28.49 4.51
CA GLN A 251 -6.47 -29.42 3.50
C GLN A 251 -6.92 -30.86 3.75
N GLY A 252 -6.94 -31.30 5.01
CA GLY A 252 -7.42 -32.62 5.38
C GLY A 252 -8.93 -32.82 5.23
N ARG A 253 -9.72 -31.74 5.11
CA ARG A 253 -11.19 -31.79 5.05
C ARG A 253 -11.78 -31.50 3.67
N TYR A 254 -11.11 -30.69 2.85
CA TYR A 254 -11.70 -30.14 1.63
C TYR A 254 -10.81 -30.33 0.40
N SER A 255 -11.33 -31.01 -0.62
CA SER A 255 -10.58 -31.30 -1.86
C SER A 255 -10.13 -30.06 -2.63
N TRP A 256 -10.93 -28.98 -2.61
CA TRP A 256 -10.57 -27.71 -3.26
C TRP A 256 -9.40 -27.00 -2.57
N SER A 257 -9.08 -27.37 -1.33
CA SER A 257 -8.13 -26.65 -0.50
C SER A 257 -6.70 -27.21 -0.53
N GLN A 258 -6.42 -28.19 -1.39
CA GLN A 258 -5.12 -28.89 -1.43
C GLN A 258 -3.92 -27.93 -1.48
N ASP A 259 -4.02 -26.84 -2.23
CA ASP A 259 -2.94 -25.86 -2.39
C ASP A 259 -3.08 -24.59 -1.53
N VAL A 260 -3.94 -24.61 -0.50
CA VAL A 260 -4.13 -23.48 0.42
C VAL A 260 -3.03 -23.49 1.48
N TYR A 261 -1.85 -23.05 1.06
CA TYR A 261 -0.70 -22.81 1.94
C TYR A 261 -0.67 -21.36 2.40
N GLY A 262 -0.04 -21.08 3.54
CA GLY A 262 0.25 -19.71 3.98
C GLY A 262 -0.93 -18.75 4.07
N ALA A 263 -2.19 -19.21 3.99
CA ALA A 263 -3.34 -18.33 4.16
C ALA A 263 -3.35 -17.80 5.60
N GLY A 264 -3.28 -16.48 5.68
CA GLY A 264 -3.07 -15.77 6.92
C GLY A 264 -3.79 -14.44 6.95
N SER A 265 -3.37 -13.60 7.88
CA SER A 265 -3.89 -12.25 8.06
C SER A 265 -2.75 -11.25 8.09
N TYR A 266 -3.02 -10.02 7.64
CA TYR A 266 -2.15 -8.90 7.93
C TYR A 266 -2.51 -8.24 9.26
N TYR A 267 -1.49 -7.89 10.03
CA TYR A 267 -1.64 -7.05 11.21
C TYR A 267 -1.04 -5.68 10.93
N HIS A 268 -1.89 -4.68 10.72
CA HIS A 268 -1.50 -3.32 10.30
C HIS A 268 -1.25 -2.34 11.45
N LYS A 269 -1.28 -2.81 12.70
CA LYS A 269 -1.30 -1.97 13.92
C LYS A 269 -0.06 -2.13 14.79
N VAL A 270 1.08 -2.35 14.14
CA VAL A 270 2.38 -2.59 14.79
C VAL A 270 2.79 -1.41 15.69
N SER A 271 2.58 -0.18 15.21
CA SER A 271 2.86 1.06 15.93
C SER A 271 1.73 1.53 16.85
N SER A 272 0.63 0.78 16.98
CA SER A 272 -0.52 1.25 17.77
C SER A 272 -0.31 1.01 19.27
N SER A 273 -0.71 2.00 20.07
CA SER A 273 -0.83 1.94 21.53
C SER A 273 -2.05 1.13 22.01
N GLN A 274 -2.71 0.39 21.11
CA GLN A 274 -4.02 -0.24 21.36
C GLN A 274 -3.92 -1.60 22.04
N VAL A 275 -3.22 -1.66 23.19
CA VAL A 275 -3.41 -2.70 24.21
C VAL A 275 -3.23 -2.05 25.58
N SER A 276 -3.85 -2.64 26.60
CA SER A 276 -3.89 -2.18 27.98
C SER A 276 -2.49 -1.83 28.51
N PRO A 277 -2.20 -0.55 28.85
CA PRO A 277 -0.91 -0.11 29.40
C PRO A 277 -0.42 -0.91 30.61
N GLU A 278 -1.35 -1.52 31.35
CA GLU A 278 -1.13 -2.39 32.50
C GLU A 278 -0.25 -3.63 32.18
N LYS A 279 -0.21 -4.07 30.92
CA LYS A 279 0.63 -5.19 30.44
C LYS A 279 1.93 -4.72 29.78
N GLY A 280 2.24 -3.42 29.81
CA GLY A 280 3.41 -2.82 29.15
C GLY A 280 3.26 -2.65 27.63
N ILE A 281 2.28 -3.32 27.01
CA ILE A 281 1.97 -3.23 25.57
C ILE A 281 1.34 -1.86 25.28
N GLY A 282 1.80 -1.16 24.23
CA GLY A 282 1.29 0.17 23.89
C GLY A 282 1.82 1.33 24.74
N SER A 283 2.66 1.05 25.75
CA SER A 283 3.51 2.08 26.36
C SER A 283 4.54 2.59 25.34
N SER A 284 5.02 3.83 25.51
CA SER A 284 6.10 4.36 24.68
C SER A 284 7.26 3.37 24.65
N GLN A 285 7.69 2.85 25.80
CA GLN A 285 8.81 1.91 25.93
C GLN A 285 8.67 0.60 25.12
N TYR A 286 7.46 0.12 24.83
CA TYR A 286 7.23 -1.19 24.21
C TYR A 286 7.20 -1.15 22.67
N ASN A 287 6.63 -0.12 22.05
CA ASN A 287 6.60 0.05 20.59
C ASN A 287 7.55 1.16 20.08
N MET A 288 8.26 1.85 20.97
CA MET A 288 9.07 3.04 20.67
C MET A 288 10.00 2.87 19.47
N PRO A 289 10.87 1.85 19.41
CA PRO A 289 11.89 1.78 18.35
C PRO A 289 11.26 1.69 16.95
N ILE A 290 10.17 0.93 16.85
CA ILE A 290 9.42 0.76 15.62
C ILE A 290 8.62 1.99 15.26
N THR A 291 7.97 2.60 16.24
CA THR A 291 7.16 3.81 16.03
C THR A 291 8.03 4.99 15.64
N ILE A 292 9.19 5.13 16.29
CA ILE A 292 10.23 6.12 15.96
C ILE A 292 10.74 5.86 14.54
N LEU A 293 11.15 4.63 14.21
CA LEU A 293 11.68 4.35 12.87
C LEU A 293 10.63 4.63 11.79
N TYR A 294 9.45 4.05 11.91
CA TYR A 294 8.37 4.22 10.94
C TYR A 294 7.96 5.70 10.81
N GLY A 295 7.80 6.39 11.94
CA GLY A 295 7.42 7.80 11.99
C GLY A 295 8.47 8.72 11.37
N SER A 296 9.74 8.52 11.72
CA SER A 296 10.87 9.30 11.20
C SER A 296 11.03 9.11 9.70
N VAL A 297 11.00 7.86 9.20
CA VAL A 297 11.07 7.58 7.76
C VAL A 297 9.88 8.20 7.02
N SER A 298 8.66 8.02 7.53
CA SER A 298 7.45 8.60 6.93
C SER A 298 7.49 10.14 6.89
N SER A 299 8.01 10.77 7.96
CA SER A 299 8.18 12.23 8.05
C SER A 299 9.20 12.73 7.03
N MET A 300 10.36 12.06 6.93
CA MET A 300 11.40 12.42 5.97
C MET A 300 10.92 12.26 4.51
N ILE A 301 10.21 11.18 4.18
CA ILE A 301 9.59 11.03 2.84
C ILE A 301 8.59 12.16 2.57
N SER A 302 7.77 12.51 3.55
CA SER A 302 6.82 13.63 3.42
C SER A 302 7.51 14.97 3.20
N GLN A 303 8.66 15.19 3.85
CA GLN A 303 9.50 16.37 3.63
C GLN A 303 10.03 16.43 2.19
N VAL A 304 10.56 15.31 1.67
CA VAL A 304 11.02 15.23 0.27
C VAL A 304 9.88 15.61 -0.67
N VAL A 305 8.72 14.98 -0.54
CA VAL A 305 7.54 15.24 -1.37
C VAL A 305 7.17 16.72 -1.37
N GLY A 306 7.15 17.37 -0.19
CA GLY A 306 6.85 18.80 -0.07
C GLY A 306 7.88 19.68 -0.77
N VAL A 307 9.17 19.38 -0.66
CA VAL A 307 10.24 20.13 -1.34
C VAL A 307 10.15 19.95 -2.85
N LEU A 308 9.97 18.72 -3.35
CA LEU A 308 9.81 18.45 -4.78
C LEU A 308 8.60 19.19 -5.37
N GLN A 309 7.49 19.24 -4.64
CA GLN A 309 6.30 20.00 -5.07
C GLN A 309 6.55 21.51 -5.09
N THR A 310 7.32 22.03 -4.13
CA THR A 310 7.70 23.44 -4.09
C THR A 310 8.55 23.81 -5.29
N ILE A 311 9.55 22.97 -5.62
CA ILE A 311 10.39 23.14 -6.81
C ILE A 311 9.52 23.19 -8.07
N GLU A 312 8.64 22.21 -8.28
CA GLU A 312 7.77 22.19 -9.45
C GLU A 312 6.86 23.41 -9.57
N SER A 313 6.32 23.88 -8.45
CA SER A 313 5.45 25.07 -8.41
C SER A 313 6.22 26.33 -8.81
N LEU A 314 7.45 26.49 -8.31
CA LEU A 314 8.33 27.61 -8.68
C LEU A 314 8.73 27.55 -10.16
N LEU A 315 9.06 26.36 -10.67
CA LEU A 315 9.41 26.17 -12.07
C LEU A 315 8.22 26.43 -13.00
N ARG A 316 7.01 26.05 -12.59
CA ARG A 316 5.77 26.35 -13.33
C ARG A 316 5.50 27.85 -13.38
N TYR A 317 5.54 28.53 -12.22
CA TYR A 317 5.36 29.98 -12.14
C TYR A 317 6.36 30.71 -13.03
N ARG A 318 7.62 30.27 -13.05
CA ARG A 318 8.65 30.84 -13.93
C ARG A 318 8.32 30.68 -15.41
N LYS A 319 7.84 29.50 -15.82
CA LYS A 319 7.43 29.25 -17.22
C LYS A 319 6.25 30.13 -17.63
N GLU A 320 5.24 30.27 -16.76
CA GLU A 320 4.07 31.12 -17.00
C GLU A 320 4.48 32.60 -17.13
N PHE A 321 5.35 33.09 -16.25
CA PHE A 321 5.87 34.46 -16.30
C PHE A 321 6.75 34.72 -17.54
N ALA A 322 7.54 33.74 -17.97
CA ALA A 322 8.34 33.81 -19.19
C ALA A 322 7.49 33.78 -20.49
N SER A 323 6.27 33.26 -20.42
CA SER A 323 5.31 33.24 -21.54
C SER A 323 4.41 34.47 -21.62
N GLY A 324 4.40 35.34 -20.60
CA GLY A 324 3.65 36.59 -20.57
C GLY A 324 4.39 37.75 -21.27
N THR A 325 3.65 38.75 -21.73
CA THR A 325 4.16 39.96 -22.44
C THR A 325 5.04 40.90 -21.61
N GLU A 326 5.33 40.59 -20.34
CA GLU A 326 6.16 41.38 -19.43
C GLU A 326 7.50 40.67 -19.10
N GLY A 327 8.14 40.09 -20.11
CA GLY A 327 9.36 39.28 -19.98
C GLY A 327 10.65 40.02 -19.58
N GLU A 328 10.60 41.29 -19.18
CA GLU A 328 11.81 42.10 -18.94
C GLU A 328 12.34 42.09 -17.49
N ASN A 329 11.63 41.48 -16.53
CA ASN A 329 12.07 41.44 -15.12
C ASN A 329 11.96 40.03 -14.48
N LEU A 330 12.34 38.98 -15.21
CA LEU A 330 12.52 37.66 -14.59
C LEU A 330 13.69 37.70 -13.59
N PRO A 331 13.54 37.18 -12.36
CA PRO A 331 14.65 37.02 -11.44
C PRO A 331 15.81 36.27 -12.12
N LEU A 332 17.05 36.74 -11.91
CA LEU A 332 18.31 36.17 -12.43
C LEU A 332 18.55 34.69 -12.07
N VAL A 333 17.68 34.09 -11.25
CA VAL A 333 17.84 32.73 -10.76
C VAL A 333 17.42 31.73 -11.83
N THR A 334 18.32 30.84 -12.21
CA THR A 334 18.07 29.77 -13.19
C THR A 334 17.24 28.62 -12.58
N SER A 335 16.66 27.77 -13.42
CA SER A 335 15.88 26.61 -12.97
C SER A 335 16.78 25.64 -12.21
N GLU A 336 18.01 25.47 -12.69
CA GLU A 336 19.06 24.68 -12.05
C GLU A 336 19.44 25.25 -10.67
N GLU A 337 19.51 26.58 -10.53
CA GLU A 337 19.79 27.23 -9.24
C GLU A 337 18.64 27.05 -8.24
N ILE A 338 17.38 27.13 -8.67
CA ILE A 338 16.22 26.83 -7.83
C ILE A 338 16.29 25.38 -7.33
N GLU A 339 16.42 24.43 -8.25
CA GLU A 339 16.50 23.00 -7.92
C GLU A 339 17.67 22.71 -6.98
N SER A 340 18.88 23.16 -7.35
CA SER A 340 20.10 22.91 -6.59
C SER A 340 20.03 23.47 -5.17
N LYS A 341 19.52 24.70 -4.99
CA LYS A 341 19.36 25.32 -3.67
C LYS A 341 18.40 24.52 -2.78
N HIS A 342 17.23 24.17 -3.30
CA HIS A 342 16.21 23.45 -2.52
C HIS A 342 16.63 22.02 -2.22
N LEU A 343 17.24 21.30 -3.17
CA LEU A 343 17.75 19.95 -2.96
C LEU A 343 18.94 19.93 -1.99
N SER A 344 19.86 20.89 -2.06
CA SER A 344 20.98 20.98 -1.12
C SER A 344 20.52 21.20 0.32
N HIS A 345 19.51 22.05 0.54
CA HIS A 345 18.90 22.22 1.86
C HIS A 345 18.15 20.96 2.33
N LEU A 346 17.45 20.28 1.42
CA LEU A 346 16.76 19.02 1.72
C LEU A 346 17.77 17.96 2.18
N VAL A 347 18.86 17.74 1.45
CA VAL A 347 19.90 16.76 1.81
C VAL A 347 20.44 17.03 3.20
N ARG A 348 20.83 18.27 3.52
CA ARG A 348 21.33 18.63 4.87
C ARG A 348 20.30 18.36 5.97
N SER A 349 19.03 18.65 5.71
CA SER A 349 17.95 18.40 6.67
C SER A 349 17.69 16.91 6.88
N LEU A 350 17.79 16.10 5.82
CA LEU A 350 17.66 14.66 5.89
C LEU A 350 18.84 14.04 6.64
N GLU A 351 20.06 14.45 6.35
CA GLU A 351 21.27 14.00 7.07
C GLU A 351 21.17 14.25 8.57
N TRP A 352 20.69 15.43 8.97
CA TRP A 352 20.44 15.75 10.38
C TRP A 352 19.33 14.89 11.00
N SER A 353 18.24 14.66 10.27
CA SER A 353 17.14 13.81 10.77
C SER A 353 17.58 12.34 10.91
N LEU A 354 18.41 11.87 9.97
CA LEU A 354 19.00 10.54 10.00
C LEU A 354 19.99 10.38 11.15
N SER A 355 20.79 11.41 11.49
CA SER A 355 21.68 11.32 12.64
C SER A 355 20.92 11.18 13.96
N ILE A 356 19.81 11.91 14.14
CA ILE A 356 18.93 11.77 15.31
C ILE A 356 18.34 10.37 15.36
N LEU A 357 17.80 9.88 14.24
CA LEU A 357 17.23 8.53 14.18
C LEU A 357 18.27 7.45 14.56
N LYS A 358 19.53 7.61 14.15
CA LYS A 358 20.61 6.69 14.52
C LYS A 358 20.88 6.71 16.02
N GLU A 359 20.90 7.89 16.65
CA GLU A 359 21.05 8.03 18.10
C GLU A 359 19.90 7.33 18.84
N ASP A 360 18.65 7.62 18.46
CA ASP A 360 17.45 6.99 19.04
C ASP A 360 17.50 5.46 18.93
N LEU A 361 17.89 4.92 17.77
CA LEU A 361 17.97 3.47 17.56
C LEU A 361 19.11 2.83 18.36
N ASN A 362 20.24 3.52 18.51
CA ASN A 362 21.36 3.07 19.35
C ASN A 362 20.99 3.07 20.84
N GLU A 363 20.13 3.97 21.30
CA GLU A 363 19.64 3.93 22.69
C GLU A 363 18.65 2.78 22.92
N LEU A 364 18.07 2.24 21.84
CA LEU A 364 17.02 1.22 21.84
C LEU A 364 17.52 -0.20 21.47
N ILE A 365 18.84 -0.43 21.58
CA ILE A 365 19.63 -1.64 21.22
C ILE A 365 18.98 -3.03 21.49
N LYS A 366 17.99 -3.15 22.37
CA LYS A 366 17.35 -4.43 22.72
C LYS A 366 16.29 -4.93 21.72
N LEU A 367 15.87 -4.11 20.75
CA LEU A 367 14.76 -4.41 19.86
C LEU A 367 15.10 -4.08 18.40
N SER A 368 16.03 -4.82 17.78
CA SER A 368 16.32 -4.65 16.36
C SER A 368 15.12 -5.10 15.53
N PRO A 369 14.59 -4.26 14.62
CA PRO A 369 13.43 -4.64 13.85
C PRO A 369 13.69 -5.66 12.73
N LEU A 370 14.95 -6.02 12.53
CA LEU A 370 15.40 -6.97 11.52
C LEU A 370 15.47 -8.39 12.05
N GLU A 371 15.20 -8.57 13.35
CA GLU A 371 15.35 -9.83 14.05
C GLU A 371 14.00 -10.52 14.29
N GLN A 372 14.03 -11.85 14.26
CA GLN A 372 12.87 -12.68 14.56
C GLN A 372 12.46 -12.50 16.02
N GLU A 373 13.43 -12.36 16.92
CA GLU A 373 13.24 -12.18 18.36
C GLU A 373 12.41 -10.94 18.68
N THR A 374 12.70 -9.82 18.02
CA THR A 374 11.91 -8.58 18.14
C THR A 374 10.49 -8.79 17.64
N THR A 375 10.34 -9.47 16.50
CA THR A 375 9.03 -9.79 15.92
C THR A 375 8.19 -10.65 16.87
N ILE A 376 8.81 -11.64 17.51
CA ILE A 376 8.18 -12.49 18.53
C ILE A 376 7.81 -11.66 19.77
N ALA A 377 8.73 -10.82 20.28
CA ALA A 377 8.50 -9.99 21.46
C ALA A 377 7.32 -9.02 21.29
N LEU A 378 7.11 -8.54 20.06
CA LEU A 378 6.01 -7.62 19.72
C LEU A 378 4.70 -8.35 19.41
N SER A 379 4.77 -9.48 18.71
CA SER A 379 3.56 -10.21 18.31
C SER A 379 2.96 -11.02 19.46
N ARG A 380 3.80 -11.68 20.28
CA ARG A 380 3.36 -12.61 21.33
C ARG A 380 2.33 -11.99 22.28
N PRO A 381 2.57 -10.83 22.91
CA PRO A 381 1.63 -10.30 23.90
C PRO A 381 0.26 -9.94 23.30
N ARG A 382 0.22 -9.60 22.00
CA ARG A 382 -1.02 -9.31 21.25
C ARG A 382 -1.78 -10.57 20.89
N ILE A 383 -1.08 -11.66 20.56
CA ILE A 383 -1.69 -12.95 20.28
C ILE A 383 -2.22 -13.58 21.58
N GLU A 384 -1.45 -13.52 22.66
CA GLU A 384 -1.85 -14.04 23.99
C GLU A 384 -3.07 -13.33 24.57
N GLU A 385 -3.31 -12.06 24.20
CA GLU A 385 -4.53 -11.33 24.55
C GLU A 385 -5.77 -11.91 23.87
N LEU A 386 -5.64 -12.33 22.60
CA LEU A 386 -6.74 -12.91 21.83
C LEU A 386 -6.95 -14.39 22.15
N PHE A 387 -5.85 -15.11 22.41
CA PHE A 387 -5.81 -16.55 22.60
C PHE A 387 -4.82 -16.90 23.72
N SER A 388 -5.33 -17.09 24.94
CA SER A 388 -4.53 -17.66 26.03
C SER A 388 -3.96 -19.01 25.58
N ASP A 389 -2.68 -19.26 25.88
CA ASP A 389 -1.94 -20.49 25.55
C ASP A 389 -1.59 -20.70 24.06
N ALA A 390 -1.81 -19.70 23.20
CA ALA A 390 -1.28 -19.75 21.84
C ALA A 390 0.25 -19.70 21.84
N LYS A 391 0.89 -20.51 20.98
CA LYS A 391 2.35 -20.45 20.81
C LYS A 391 2.69 -19.57 19.62
N VAL A 392 3.65 -18.68 19.82
CA VAL A 392 4.09 -17.71 18.83
C VAL A 392 5.55 -17.92 18.49
N THR A 393 5.81 -18.18 17.21
CA THR A 393 7.14 -18.26 16.60
C THR A 393 7.23 -17.29 15.40
N ALA A 394 8.43 -17.08 14.88
CA ALA A 394 8.64 -16.29 13.67
C ALA A 394 9.66 -17.00 12.79
N THR A 395 9.40 -17.09 11.49
CA THR A 395 10.34 -17.67 10.50
C THR A 395 11.21 -16.61 9.82
N SER A 396 10.81 -15.35 9.94
CA SER A 396 11.55 -14.19 9.47
C SER A 396 11.18 -12.98 10.33
N SER A 397 11.83 -11.83 10.11
CA SER A 397 11.51 -10.59 10.83
C SER A 397 10.11 -10.04 10.55
N HIS A 398 9.33 -10.67 9.68
CA HIS A 398 8.07 -10.13 9.17
C HIS A 398 6.93 -11.16 9.09
N LEU A 399 7.22 -12.43 9.40
CA LEU A 399 6.28 -13.54 9.31
C LEU A 399 6.14 -14.22 10.67
N VAL A 400 4.98 -14.01 11.30
CA VAL A 400 4.58 -14.58 12.59
C VAL A 400 3.80 -15.87 12.34
N ARG A 401 4.11 -16.92 13.09
CA ARG A 401 3.36 -18.18 13.07
C ARG A 401 2.70 -18.39 14.41
N VAL A 402 1.43 -18.77 14.37
CA VAL A 402 0.62 -18.96 15.57
C VAL A 402 0.04 -20.37 15.58
N GLU A 403 0.41 -21.14 16.61
CA GLU A 403 -0.30 -22.35 17.00
C GLU A 403 -1.40 -21.97 17.99
N LEU A 404 -2.64 -22.32 17.64
CA LEU A 404 -3.84 -21.94 18.39
C LEU A 404 -4.30 -23.09 19.29
N PRO A 405 -4.95 -22.79 20.42
CA PRO A 405 -5.68 -23.79 21.19
C PRO A 405 -6.66 -24.58 20.32
N LEU A 406 -6.80 -25.88 20.57
CA LEU A 406 -7.61 -26.78 19.73
C LEU A 406 -9.07 -26.34 19.64
N ASN A 407 -9.65 -25.87 20.74
CA ASN A 407 -11.03 -25.38 20.80
C ASN A 407 -11.25 -24.20 19.83
N VAL A 408 -10.31 -23.27 19.72
CA VAL A 408 -10.41 -22.13 18.78
C VAL A 408 -10.49 -22.62 17.33
N VAL A 409 -9.71 -23.66 17.02
CA VAL A 409 -9.70 -24.24 15.67
C VAL A 409 -10.92 -25.10 15.42
N ASP A 410 -11.42 -25.84 16.41
CA ASP A 410 -12.68 -26.57 16.29
C ASP A 410 -13.87 -25.62 16.08
N ASP A 411 -13.92 -24.51 16.83
CA ASP A 411 -14.97 -23.50 16.71
C ASP A 411 -14.99 -22.84 15.33
N LEU A 412 -13.80 -22.45 14.80
CA LEU A 412 -13.67 -21.90 13.45
C LEU A 412 -14.23 -22.86 12.40
N PHE A 413 -13.84 -24.14 12.45
CA PHE A 413 -14.29 -25.12 11.47
C PHE A 413 -15.76 -25.51 11.64
N SER A 414 -16.28 -25.55 12.86
CA SER A 414 -17.71 -25.77 13.10
C SER A 414 -18.56 -24.67 12.43
N ASP A 415 -18.14 -23.42 12.58
CA ASP A 415 -18.79 -22.27 11.94
C ASP A 415 -18.60 -22.26 10.42
N PHE A 416 -17.41 -22.59 9.93
CA PHE A 416 -17.14 -22.73 8.49
C PHE A 416 -18.00 -23.82 7.85
N ASP A 417 -18.05 -25.02 8.46
CA ASP A 417 -18.84 -26.15 7.97
C ASP A 417 -20.35 -25.83 8.01
N ARG A 418 -20.80 -24.99 8.94
CA ARG A 418 -22.18 -24.49 9.01
C ARG A 418 -22.45 -23.49 7.88
N ALA A 419 -21.55 -22.54 7.65
CA ALA A 419 -21.63 -21.57 6.57
C ALA A 419 -21.68 -22.25 5.19
N MET A 420 -20.81 -23.23 4.95
CA MET A 420 -20.74 -24.00 3.71
C MET A 420 -21.99 -24.85 3.42
N ARG A 421 -22.73 -25.27 4.47
CA ARG A 421 -24.00 -26.00 4.32
C ARG A 421 -25.22 -25.10 4.13
N ASN A 422 -25.12 -23.84 4.54
CA ASN A 422 -26.21 -22.90 4.43
C ASN A 422 -26.24 -22.26 3.03
N LEU A 423 -27.19 -22.70 2.20
CA LEU A 423 -27.34 -22.22 0.82
C LEU A 423 -27.62 -20.71 0.68
N THR A 424 -28.09 -20.07 1.75
CA THR A 424 -28.37 -18.62 1.77
C THR A 424 -27.26 -17.80 2.41
N HIS A 425 -26.26 -18.45 3.01
CA HIS A 425 -25.14 -17.72 3.60
C HIS A 425 -24.29 -17.06 2.52
N SER A 426 -23.86 -15.82 2.78
CA SER A 426 -22.95 -15.07 1.94
C SER A 426 -22.03 -14.24 2.83
N ALA A 427 -20.72 -14.31 2.58
CA ALA A 427 -19.71 -13.49 3.23
C ALA A 427 -19.90 -11.99 2.97
N LEU A 428 -20.61 -11.64 1.90
CA LEU A 428 -20.88 -10.27 1.47
C LEU A 428 -22.35 -9.87 1.69
N SER A 429 -23.01 -10.49 2.68
CA SER A 429 -24.42 -10.22 3.00
C SER A 429 -24.66 -8.91 3.74
N ASP A 430 -23.62 -8.31 4.33
CA ASP A 430 -23.70 -7.03 5.03
C ASP A 430 -24.02 -5.87 4.05
N ASP A 431 -24.94 -4.97 4.44
CA ASP A 431 -25.35 -3.79 3.66
C ASP A 431 -24.15 -2.92 3.24
N TRP A 432 -23.06 -2.95 4.01
CA TRP A 432 -21.78 -2.34 3.69
C TRP A 432 -21.27 -2.74 2.29
N PHE A 433 -21.42 -4.00 1.91
CA PHE A 433 -20.93 -4.50 0.62
C PHE A 433 -21.98 -4.41 -0.50
N LEU A 434 -23.27 -4.34 -0.16
CA LEU A 434 -24.36 -4.34 -1.14
C LEU A 434 -24.42 -3.05 -1.97
N HIS A 435 -24.08 -1.92 -1.36
CA HIS A 435 -24.16 -0.62 -2.01
C HIS A 435 -22.78 -0.11 -2.42
N LYS A 436 -22.49 -0.16 -3.73
CA LYS A 436 -21.33 0.54 -4.31
C LYS A 436 -21.53 2.04 -4.06
N ASN A 437 -20.54 2.68 -3.45
CA ASN A 437 -20.49 4.12 -3.35
C ASN A 437 -19.98 4.67 -4.68
N ASP A 438 -20.90 5.21 -5.49
CA ASP A 438 -20.62 5.71 -6.85
C ASP A 438 -19.93 7.08 -6.86
N TRP A 439 -19.42 7.53 -5.72
CA TRP A 439 -18.75 8.82 -5.55
C TRP A 439 -17.65 9.08 -6.59
N GLY A 440 -16.91 8.04 -7.02
CA GLY A 440 -15.90 8.19 -8.08
C GLY A 440 -16.51 8.60 -9.43
N ALA A 441 -17.59 7.92 -9.84
CA ALA A 441 -18.30 8.24 -11.07
C ALA A 441 -19.05 9.59 -10.97
N GLU A 442 -19.65 9.89 -9.82
CA GLU A 442 -20.31 11.16 -9.56
C GLU A 442 -19.31 12.33 -9.55
N SER A 443 -18.15 12.14 -8.91
CA SER A 443 -17.07 13.14 -8.88
C SER A 443 -16.55 13.44 -10.28
N LYS A 444 -16.34 12.41 -11.11
CA LYS A 444 -15.91 12.59 -12.51
C LYS A 444 -16.97 13.36 -13.31
N LYS A 445 -18.25 12.95 -13.24
CA LYS A 445 -19.35 13.66 -13.91
C LYS A 445 -19.48 15.11 -13.45
N PHE A 446 -19.31 15.37 -12.16
CA PHE A 446 -19.34 16.71 -11.60
C PHE A 446 -18.20 17.57 -12.15
N ILE A 447 -16.97 17.05 -12.15
CA ILE A 447 -15.78 17.75 -12.66
C ILE A 447 -15.92 18.04 -14.17
N ASP A 448 -16.38 17.06 -14.94
CA ASP A 448 -16.56 17.21 -16.39
C ASP A 448 -17.62 18.28 -16.72
N LYS A 449 -18.79 18.20 -16.08
CA LYS A 449 -19.87 19.21 -16.22
C LYS A 449 -19.41 20.61 -15.79
N TYR A 450 -18.61 20.68 -14.73
CA TYR A 450 -18.06 21.94 -14.25
C TYR A 450 -17.12 22.58 -15.29
N LYS A 451 -16.21 21.79 -15.88
CA LYS A 451 -15.31 22.25 -16.94
C LYS A 451 -16.07 22.68 -18.21
N GLU A 452 -17.10 21.93 -18.60
CA GLU A 452 -17.98 22.31 -19.72
C GLU A 452 -18.66 23.66 -19.49
N SER A 453 -19.16 23.92 -18.27
CA SER A 453 -19.83 25.19 -17.93
C SER A 453 -18.91 26.42 -17.93
N LYS A 454 -17.59 26.20 -17.89
CA LYS A 454 -16.55 27.24 -17.85
C LYS A 454 -15.83 27.42 -19.19
N THR A 455 -16.05 26.51 -20.14
CA THR A 455 -15.50 26.65 -21.49
C THR A 455 -16.40 27.62 -22.25
N PRO A 456 -15.90 28.78 -22.73
CA PRO A 456 -16.73 29.69 -23.51
C PRO A 456 -17.30 28.96 -24.73
N ASN A 457 -18.62 29.04 -24.93
CA ASN A 457 -19.24 28.58 -26.17
C ASN A 457 -18.56 29.30 -27.34
N SER A 458 -17.74 28.59 -28.11
CA SER A 458 -17.14 29.11 -29.35
C SER A 458 -18.17 29.29 -30.49
N ASN A 459 -19.47 29.24 -30.19
CA ASN A 459 -20.59 29.29 -31.14
C ASN A 459 -21.60 30.41 -30.84
N GLU A 460 -21.17 31.50 -30.21
CA GLU A 460 -21.92 32.76 -30.23
C GLU A 460 -21.01 33.92 -30.66
N CYS A 461 -20.45 33.78 -31.86
CA CYS A 461 -20.07 34.93 -32.69
C CYS A 461 -21.12 35.07 -33.80
N ASP A 462 -22.38 35.24 -33.43
CA ASP A 462 -23.36 35.84 -34.32
C ASP A 462 -23.38 37.33 -34.08
N GLY A 463 -22.97 38.06 -35.12
CA GLY A 463 -22.79 39.50 -35.09
C GLY A 463 -24.07 40.22 -34.70
N SER A 464 -24.00 40.98 -33.62
CA SER A 464 -24.69 42.27 -33.58
C SER A 464 -23.84 43.26 -32.78
N SER A 465 -23.35 44.24 -33.53
CA SER A 465 -22.79 45.47 -33.00
C SER A 465 -23.83 46.20 -32.15
N GLY A 466 -23.58 46.40 -30.85
CA GLY A 466 -24.44 47.28 -30.07
C GLY A 466 -24.24 47.27 -28.57
N LYS A 467 -23.37 48.17 -28.09
CA LYS A 467 -23.36 48.79 -26.74
C LYS A 467 -23.02 47.87 -25.55
N CYS A 468 -21.76 47.97 -25.11
CA CYS A 468 -21.43 47.79 -23.71
C CYS A 468 -22.09 48.91 -22.90
N SER A 469 -22.96 48.54 -21.95
CA SER A 469 -23.28 49.34 -20.77
C SER A 469 -22.89 48.55 -19.53
N GLU A 470 -22.31 49.28 -18.58
CA GLU A 470 -21.69 48.85 -17.32
C GLU A 470 -22.61 48.07 -16.35
N ALA A 471 -21.95 47.54 -15.31
CA ALA A 471 -22.43 46.88 -14.07
C ALA A 471 -22.55 45.34 -14.16
N GLU A 472 -22.08 44.53 -13.20
CA GLU A 472 -21.61 44.73 -11.82
C GLU A 472 -20.62 43.62 -11.45
#